data_AF-A0A1F9P967-F1
#
_entry.id   AF-A0A1F9P967-F1
#
_cell.length_a   1.000
_cell.length_b   1.000
_cell.length_c   1.000
_cell.angle_alpha   90.00
_cell.angle_beta   90.00
_cell.angle_gamma   90.00
#
_symmetry.space_group_name_H-M   'P 1'
#
loop_
_entity.id
_entity.type
_entity.pdbx_description
1 polymer ?
#
loop_
_entity_poly.entity_id
_entity_poly.type
_entity_poly.pdbx_seq_one_letter_code
_entity_poly.pdbx_strand_id
1 'polypeptide(L)'
;MRQGTVIVQGKRVNLSTATSLYADGRFRGSRGVTLYRTGKGTLVLEEWTNWQGEDDQYSILSPEEALAWLQLQKHPDRVASAIEELEIELEEA
;
A
#
# COMPACT_ATOMS: atom_id res chain seq x y z
N MET A 1 -8.44 3.20 13.58
CA MET A 1 -8.24 4.02 12.38
C MET A 1 -7.05 4.93 12.62
N ARG A 2 -5.85 4.52 12.17
CA ARG A 2 -4.66 5.40 12.15
C ARG A 2 -4.69 6.13 10.82
N GLN A 3 -5.19 7.35 10.77
CA GLN A 3 -5.28 8.13 9.53
C GLN A 3 -4.78 9.56 9.79
N GLY A 4 -3.48 9.75 9.57
CA GLY A 4 -2.80 11.03 9.68
C GLY A 4 -1.75 11.21 8.58
N THR A 5 -0.93 12.25 8.72
CA THR A 5 0.24 12.46 7.85
C THR A 5 1.41 11.63 8.36
N VAL A 6 1.96 10.78 7.51
CA VAL A 6 3.19 10.01 7.78
C VAL A 6 4.36 10.61 7.01
N ILE A 7 5.59 10.39 7.51
CA ILE A 7 6.80 10.75 6.79
C ILE A 7 7.38 9.46 6.20
N VAL A 8 7.41 9.39 4.87
CA VAL A 8 7.93 8.24 4.14
C VAL A 8 9.11 8.72 3.32
N GLN A 9 10.31 8.20 3.61
CA GLN A 9 11.55 8.60 2.91
C GLN A 9 11.76 10.14 2.86
N GLY A 10 11.44 10.84 3.95
CA GLY A 10 11.54 12.30 4.04
C GLY A 10 10.40 13.08 3.36
N LYS A 11 9.46 12.41 2.71
CA LYS A 11 8.27 13.03 2.11
C LYS A 11 7.07 12.93 3.04
N ARG A 12 6.33 14.02 3.19
CA ARG A 12 5.06 14.03 3.94
C ARG A 12 3.96 13.46 3.06
N VAL A 13 3.38 12.35 3.49
CA VAL A 13 2.28 11.69 2.80
C VAL A 13 1.05 11.71 3.68
N ASN A 14 -0.05 12.22 3.14
CA ASN A 14 -1.32 12.23 3.85
C ASN A 14 -2.09 10.94 3.53
N LEU A 15 -2.14 10.03 4.51
CA LEU A 15 -2.89 8.78 4.38
C LEU A 15 -4.37 8.93 4.77
N SER A 16 -4.78 10.05 5.37
CA SER A 16 -6.18 10.31 5.72
C SER A 16 -7.09 10.45 4.50
N THR A 17 -6.52 10.76 3.35
CA THR A 17 -7.24 10.87 2.08
C THR A 17 -6.83 9.77 1.10
N ALA A 18 -6.13 8.75 1.57
CA ALA A 18 -5.66 7.67 0.72
C ALA A 18 -6.68 6.53 0.66
N THR A 19 -6.82 5.95 -0.52
CA THR A 19 -7.65 4.78 -0.78
C THR A 19 -6.79 3.53 -0.65
N SER A 20 -7.27 2.52 0.09
CA SER A 20 -6.61 1.23 0.16
C SER A 20 -6.88 0.46 -1.14
N LEU A 21 -5.85 0.21 -1.94
CA LEU A 21 -5.93 -0.64 -3.13
C LEU A 21 -5.86 -2.12 -2.76
N TYR A 22 -5.09 -2.45 -1.74
CA TYR A 22 -4.91 -3.82 -1.28
C TYR A 22 -4.67 -3.85 0.21
N ALA A 23 -5.27 -4.79 0.92
CA ALA A 23 -4.98 -5.05 2.31
C ALA A 23 -4.92 -6.56 2.56
N ASP A 24 -3.85 -7.02 3.18
CA ASP A 24 -3.74 -8.38 3.66
C ASP A 24 -3.23 -8.42 5.10
N GLY A 25 -4.09 -8.92 5.98
CA GLY A 25 -3.73 -9.26 7.34
C GLY A 25 -3.69 -10.76 7.49
N ARG A 26 -2.54 -11.31 7.91
CA ARG A 26 -2.45 -12.76 8.18
C ARG A 26 -3.34 -13.10 9.37
N PHE A 27 -4.19 -14.12 9.23
CA PHE A 27 -5.07 -14.58 10.32
C PHE A 27 -4.23 -15.16 11.48
N ARG A 28 -4.42 -14.64 12.69
CA ARG A 28 -3.56 -14.64 13.91
C ARG A 28 -2.68 -13.39 14.13
N GLY A 29 -2.62 -12.50 13.15
CA GLY A 29 -2.76 -11.05 13.35
C GLY A 29 -1.61 -10.25 13.96
N SER A 30 -0.38 -10.73 13.93
CA SER A 30 0.74 -9.93 14.47
C SER A 30 1.39 -9.00 13.44
N ARG A 31 1.19 -9.22 12.14
CA ARG A 31 1.69 -8.36 11.05
C ARG A 31 0.76 -8.43 9.84
N GLY A 32 0.80 -7.39 9.02
CA GLY A 32 0.13 -7.37 7.73
C GLY A 32 0.67 -6.25 6.85
N VAL A 33 0.08 -6.16 5.66
CA VAL A 33 0.48 -5.20 4.64
C VAL A 33 -0.73 -4.50 4.07
N THR A 34 -0.58 -3.25 3.69
CA THR A 34 -1.64 -2.47 3.03
C THR A 34 -1.03 -1.52 2.01
N LEU A 35 -1.50 -1.61 0.77
CA LEU A 35 -1.10 -0.70 -0.30
C LEU A 35 -2.15 0.41 -0.42
N TYR A 36 -1.71 1.64 -0.21
CA TYR A 36 -2.53 2.83 -0.33
C TYR A 36 -2.20 3.62 -1.59
N ARG A 37 -3.22 4.25 -2.17
CA ARG A 37 -3.09 5.28 -3.20
C ARG A 37 -3.59 6.60 -2.65
N THR A 38 -2.72 7.58 -2.61
CA THR A 38 -3.07 8.95 -2.20
C THR A 38 -3.84 9.66 -3.31
N GLY A 39 -4.59 10.71 -2.98
CA GLY A 39 -5.28 11.54 -3.98
C GLY A 39 -4.35 12.27 -4.97
N LYS A 40 -3.02 12.23 -4.78
CA LYS A 40 -2.02 12.73 -5.73
C LYS A 40 -1.41 11.62 -6.60
N GLY A 41 -1.92 10.39 -6.53
CA GLY A 41 -1.39 9.22 -7.25
C GLY A 41 -0.17 8.57 -6.60
N THR A 42 0.34 9.09 -5.48
CA THR A 42 1.46 8.42 -4.77
C THR A 42 0.99 7.11 -4.16
N LEU A 43 1.71 6.03 -4.44
CA LEU A 43 1.49 4.70 -3.88
C LEU A 43 2.36 4.50 -2.65
N VAL A 44 1.75 4.08 -1.56
CA VAL A 44 2.42 3.82 -0.28
C VAL A 44 2.11 2.43 0.19
N LEU A 45 3.15 1.62 0.33
CA LEU A 45 3.07 0.33 1.01
C LEU A 45 3.29 0.55 2.50
N GLU A 46 2.31 0.17 3.31
CA GLU A 46 2.40 0.04 4.76
C GLU A 46 2.62 -1.43 5.11
N GLU A 47 3.65 -1.69 5.91
CA GLU A 47 3.86 -2.96 6.59
C GLU A 47 3.64 -2.71 8.08
N TRP A 48 2.49 -3.17 8.58
CA TRP A 48 2.08 -2.92 9.96
C TRP A 48 2.35 -4.14 10.85
N THR A 49 2.58 -3.86 12.13
CA THR A 49 2.89 -4.88 13.13
C THR A 49 2.17 -4.56 14.45
N ASN A 50 1.63 -5.59 15.09
CA ASN A 50 1.01 -5.49 16.41
C ASN A 50 1.97 -5.89 17.54
N TRP A 51 3.25 -6.13 17.22
CA TRP A 51 4.27 -6.43 18.21
C TRP A 51 4.64 -5.16 18.98
N GLN A 52 4.65 -5.24 20.31
CA GLN A 52 5.08 -4.12 21.14
C GLN A 52 6.54 -3.78 20.88
N GLY A 53 6.82 -2.50 20.63
CA GLY A 53 8.16 -1.99 20.39
C GLY A 53 8.61 -2.05 18.93
N GLU A 54 7.77 -2.54 18.01
CA GLU A 54 8.00 -2.36 16.58
C GLU A 54 7.03 -1.31 16.02
N ASP A 55 7.57 -0.46 15.15
CA ASP A 55 6.80 0.54 14.43
C ASP A 55 6.37 0.01 13.06
N ASP A 56 5.26 0.56 12.55
CA ASP A 56 4.81 0.33 11.20
C ASP A 56 5.84 0.92 10.22
N GLN A 57 6.13 0.19 9.14
CA GLN A 57 7.04 0.65 8.09
C GLN A 57 6.24 1.14 6.90
N TYR A 58 6.71 2.22 6.30
CA TYR A 58 6.11 2.82 5.13
C TYR A 58 7.15 2.94 4.02
N SER A 59 6.75 2.59 2.80
CA SER A 59 7.57 2.71 1.60
C SER A 59 6.76 3.35 0.48
N ILE A 60 7.35 4.30 -0.24
CA ILE A 60 6.75 4.82 -1.47
C ILE A 60 7.18 3.90 -2.60
N LEU A 61 6.21 3.46 -3.40
CA LEU A 61 6.46 2.65 -4.59
C LEU A 61 6.15 3.47 -5.85
N SER A 62 6.91 3.24 -6.91
CA SER A 62 6.47 3.61 -8.27
C SER A 62 5.30 2.72 -8.70
N PRO A 63 4.53 3.11 -9.74
CA PRO A 63 3.48 2.25 -10.28
C PRO A 63 4.01 0.88 -10.74
N GLU A 64 5.18 0.83 -11.38
CA GLU A 64 5.83 -0.43 -11.78
C GLU A 64 6.20 -1.31 -10.57
N GLU A 65 6.76 -0.71 -9.52
CA GLU A 65 7.10 -1.43 -8.29
C GLU A 65 5.87 -1.96 -7.57
N ALA A 66 4.80 -1.16 -7.52
CA ALA A 66 3.53 -1.56 -6.93
C ALA A 66 2.87 -2.69 -7.71
N LEU A 67 2.90 -2.63 -9.05
CA LEU A 67 2.39 -3.68 -9.92
C LEU A 67 3.16 -4.99 -9.71
N ALA A 68 4.50 -4.93 -9.74
CA ALA A 68 5.35 -6.10 -9.48
C ALA A 68 5.09 -6.67 -8.08
N TRP A 69 4.91 -5.82 -7.08
CA TRP A 69 4.59 -6.24 -5.72
C TRP A 69 3.21 -6.93 -5.61
N LEU A 70 2.19 -6.41 -6.30
CA LEU A 70 0.85 -6.99 -6.35
C LEU A 70 0.85 -8.35 -7.03
N GLN A 71 1.61 -8.51 -8.12
CA GLN A 71 1.76 -9.79 -8.84
C GLN A 71 2.42 -10.89 -7.97
N LEU A 72 3.23 -10.51 -6.99
CA LEU A 72 3.85 -11.45 -6.05
C LEU A 72 2.89 -11.91 -4.93
N GLN A 73 1.72 -11.28 -4.78
CA GLN A 73 0.76 -11.66 -3.75
C GLN A 73 -0.01 -12.93 -4.13
N LYS A 74 -0.23 -13.80 -3.13
CA LYS A 74 -0.89 -15.11 -3.33
C LYS A 74 -2.42 -15.04 -3.43
N HIS A 75 -2.97 -13.84 -3.56
CA HIS A 75 -4.41 -13.57 -3.52
C HIS A 75 -4.85 -12.87 -4.82
N PRO A 76 -4.85 -13.58 -5.96
CA PRO A 76 -5.13 -13.01 -7.28
C PRO A 76 -6.48 -12.27 -7.31
N ASP A 77 -7.51 -12.81 -6.64
CA ASP A 77 -8.85 -12.21 -6.60
C ASP A 77 -8.87 -10.85 -5.88
N ARG A 78 -7.93 -10.60 -4.97
CA ARG A 78 -7.82 -9.34 -4.23
C ARG A 78 -6.92 -8.32 -4.93
N VAL A 79 -6.00 -8.78 -5.78
CA VAL A 79 -5.09 -7.89 -6.50
C VAL A 79 -5.56 -7.58 -7.90
N ALA A 80 -6.46 -8.36 -8.50
CA ALA A 80 -6.91 -8.18 -9.88
C ALA A 80 -7.40 -6.75 -10.17
N SER A 81 -8.29 -6.21 -9.33
CA SER A 81 -8.79 -4.84 -9.50
C SER A 81 -7.70 -3.78 -9.34
N ALA A 82 -6.80 -3.96 -8.37
CA ALA A 82 -5.69 -3.04 -8.13
C ALA A 82 -4.64 -3.08 -9.26
N ILE A 83 -4.41 -4.25 -9.85
CA ILE A 83 -3.53 -4.47 -11.01
C ILE A 83 -4.12 -3.78 -12.24
N GLU A 84 -5.39 -4.05 -12.55
CA GLU A 84 -6.08 -3.46 -13.70
C GLU A 84 -6.07 -1.93 -13.64
N GLU A 85 -6.37 -1.35 -12.47
CA GLU A 85 -6.31 0.11 -12.28
C GLU A 85 -4.91 0.69 -12.51
N LEU A 86 -3.85 -0.02 -12.11
CA LEU A 86 -2.47 0.43 -12.28
C LEU A 86 -1.94 0.24 -13.70
N GLU A 87 -2.35 -0.83 -14.39
CA GLU A 87 -1.98 -1.08 -15.78
C GLU A 87 -2.57 -0.01 -16.71
N ILE A 88 -3.83 0.37 -16.51
CA ILE A 88 -4.46 1.47 -17.27
C ILE A 88 -3.70 2.78 -17.06
N GLU A 89 -3.33 3.11 -15.81
CA GLU A 89 -2.59 4.33 -15.51
C GLU A 89 -1.19 4.34 -16.15
N LEU A 90 -0.53 3.19 -16.22
CA LEU A 90 0.77 3.06 -16.89
C LEU A 90 0.69 3.19 -18.41
N GLU A 91 -0.42 2.79 -19.03
CA GLU A 91 -0.65 2.96 -20.47
C GLU A 91 -1.01 4.41 -20.84
N GLU A 92 -1.64 5.17 -19.92
CA GLU A 92 -2.04 6.56 -20.14
C GLU A 92 -1.00 7.62 -19.70
N ALA A 93 0.08 7.23 -19.05
CA ALA A 93 1.16 8.10 -18.53
C ALA A 93 2.31 8.33 -19.53
#